data_AF-A0A7G2RQ80-F1
#
_entry.id   AF-A0A7G2RQ80-F1
#
_cell.length_a   1.000
_cell.length_b   1.000
_cell.length_c   1.000
_cell.angle_alpha   90.00
_cell.angle_beta   90.00
_cell.angle_gamma   90.00
#
_symmetry.space_group_name_H-M   'P 1'
#
loop_
_entity.id
_entity.type
_entity.pdbx_description
1 polymer ?
#
loop_
_entity_poly.entity_id
_entity_poly.type
_entity_poly.pdbx_seq_one_letter_code
_entity_poly.pdbx_strand_id
1 'polypeptide(L)'
;MQPGSILDKYDVDDDGEITDNEIKDIQAIEEIERTNRRQRHQRMMAWYALVGMISYPACIMICEWFGLTKSADLLATIAPTYFIAAAGVAGAFMGVTAWMSKK
;
A
#
# COMPACT_ATOMS: atom_id res chain seq x y z
N MET A 1 -14.43 30.86 -22.89
CA MET A 1 -13.91 29.83 -21.96
C MET A 1 -14.71 28.56 -22.22
N GLN A 2 -14.04 27.42 -22.40
CA GLN A 2 -14.73 26.15 -22.68
C GLN A 2 -15.26 25.57 -21.36
N PRO A 3 -16.57 25.30 -21.26
CA PRO A 3 -17.14 24.71 -20.05
C PRO A 3 -16.68 23.25 -19.94
N GLY A 4 -16.08 22.90 -18.80
CA GLY A 4 -15.63 21.53 -18.50
C GLY A 4 -14.11 21.35 -18.33
N SER A 5 -13.33 22.42 -18.23
CA SER A 5 -11.92 22.31 -17.86
C SER A 5 -11.77 22.21 -16.35
N ILE A 6 -10.83 21.37 -15.89
CA ILE A 6 -10.48 21.04 -14.48
C ILE A 6 -10.22 22.28 -13.59
N LEU A 7 -10.10 23.46 -14.19
CA LEU A 7 -9.90 24.77 -13.56
C LEU A 7 -11.16 25.32 -12.86
N ASP A 8 -12.35 24.92 -13.28
CA ASP A 8 -13.65 25.37 -12.70
C ASP A 8 -13.89 24.85 -11.27
N LYS A 9 -13.10 23.84 -10.85
CA LYS A 9 -13.14 23.29 -9.49
C LYS A 9 -12.27 24.04 -8.48
N TYR A 10 -11.50 25.01 -8.97
CA TYR A 10 -10.46 25.70 -8.23
C TYR A 10 -10.73 27.20 -8.06
N ASP A 11 -11.87 27.66 -8.56
CA ASP A 11 -12.45 28.98 -8.31
C ASP A 11 -13.38 28.83 -7.09
N VAL A 12 -12.92 29.26 -5.91
CA VAL A 12 -13.64 29.04 -4.63
C VAL A 12 -14.64 30.17 -4.38
N ASP A 13 -14.48 31.33 -5.00
CA ASP A 13 -15.35 32.50 -4.88
C ASP A 13 -16.16 32.86 -6.15
N ASP A 14 -16.05 32.07 -7.23
CA ASP A 14 -16.80 32.19 -8.50
C ASP A 14 -16.56 33.55 -9.18
N ASP A 15 -15.33 34.06 -9.07
CA ASP A 15 -14.94 35.39 -9.58
C ASP A 15 -14.24 35.35 -10.95
N GLY A 16 -13.86 34.16 -11.42
CA GLY A 16 -13.25 33.91 -12.73
C GLY A 16 -11.73 34.12 -12.79
N GLU A 17 -11.06 34.49 -11.70
CA GLU A 17 -9.60 34.66 -11.60
C GLU A 17 -8.99 33.89 -10.41
N ILE A 18 -8.32 32.76 -10.69
CA ILE A 18 -7.61 32.00 -9.65
C ILE A 18 -6.53 32.87 -8.99
N THR A 19 -6.76 33.25 -7.74
CA THR A 19 -5.86 34.11 -6.96
C THR A 19 -4.74 33.27 -6.31
N ASP A 20 -3.53 33.83 -6.15
CA ASP A 20 -2.36 33.16 -5.55
C ASP A 20 -2.62 32.55 -4.15
N ASN A 21 -3.62 33.05 -3.43
CA ASN A 21 -4.05 32.51 -2.15
C ASN A 21 -4.89 31.23 -2.31
N GLU A 22 -5.76 31.16 -3.31
CA GLU A 22 -6.54 29.95 -3.61
C GLU A 22 -5.63 28.82 -4.09
N ILE A 23 -4.60 29.13 -4.89
CA ILE A 23 -3.58 28.16 -5.30
C ILE A 23 -2.87 27.54 -4.09
N LYS A 24 -2.60 28.31 -3.04
CA LYS A 24 -1.98 27.79 -1.80
C LYS A 24 -2.92 26.90 -1.01
N ASP A 25 -4.19 27.30 -0.90
CA ASP A 25 -5.20 26.51 -0.20
C ASP A 25 -5.46 25.19 -0.94
N ILE A 26 -5.50 25.22 -2.27
CA ILE A 26 -5.58 24.05 -3.14
C ILE A 26 -4.37 23.13 -2.97
N GLN A 27 -3.16 23.69 -2.96
CA GLN A 27 -1.94 22.90 -2.74
C GLN A 27 -1.95 22.24 -1.36
N ALA A 28 -2.40 22.95 -0.33
CA ALA A 28 -2.54 22.40 1.02
C ALA A 28 -3.56 21.26 1.08
N ILE A 29 -4.73 21.43 0.43
CA ILE A 29 -5.76 20.39 0.33
C ILE A 29 -5.22 19.17 -0.43
N GLU A 30 -4.52 19.38 -1.54
CA GLU A 30 -3.95 18.29 -2.34
C GLU A 30 -2.85 17.54 -1.60
N GLU A 31 -2.03 18.25 -0.81
CA GLU A 31 -1.01 17.62 0.04
C GLU A 31 -1.62 16.79 1.17
N ILE A 32 -2.68 17.29 1.81
CA ILE A 32 -3.47 16.53 2.81
C ILE A 32 -4.11 15.29 2.16
N GLU A 33 -4.64 15.40 0.94
CA GLU A 33 -5.16 14.23 0.23
C GLU A 33 -4.07 13.23 -0.15
N ARG A 34 -2.91 13.70 -0.63
CA ARG A 34 -1.76 12.85 -0.98
C ARG A 34 -1.25 12.09 0.24
N THR A 35 -1.16 12.75 1.40
CA THR A 35 -0.76 12.11 2.65
C THR A 35 -1.80 11.10 3.13
N ASN A 36 -3.09 11.42 3.08
CA ASN A 36 -4.18 10.50 3.41
C ASN A 36 -4.21 9.27 2.49
N ARG A 37 -4.02 9.44 1.18
CA ARG A 37 -3.92 8.31 0.23
C ARG A 37 -2.75 7.40 0.57
N ARG A 38 -1.57 7.95 0.90
CA ARG A 38 -0.41 7.17 1.34
C ARG A 38 -0.70 6.38 2.62
N GLN A 39 -1.32 7.00 3.63
CA GLN A 39 -1.65 6.30 4.88
C GLN A 39 -2.66 5.16 4.66
N ARG A 40 -3.67 5.37 3.82
CA ARG A 40 -4.63 4.32 3.46
C ARG A 40 -3.94 3.17 2.74
N HIS A 41 -3.07 3.45 1.77
CA HIS A 41 -2.31 2.41 1.08
C HIS A 41 -1.42 1.64 2.05
N GLN A 42 -0.71 2.31 2.97
CA GLN A 42 0.11 1.64 3.98
C GLN A 42 -0.73 0.72 4.89
N ARG A 43 -1.90 1.17 5.34
CA ARG A 43 -2.83 0.33 6.12
C ARG A 43 -3.31 -0.90 5.35
N MET A 44 -3.66 -0.73 4.08
CA MET A 44 -4.09 -1.85 3.24
C MET A 44 -2.94 -2.85 3.02
N MET A 45 -1.74 -2.37 2.71
CA MET A 45 -0.55 -3.23 2.55
C MET A 45 -0.20 -3.98 3.84
N ALA A 46 -0.31 -3.31 4.99
CA ALA A 46 -0.10 -3.94 6.30
C ALA A 46 -1.14 -5.05 6.55
N TRP A 47 -2.41 -4.82 6.23
CA TRP A 47 -3.45 -5.85 6.41
C TRP A 47 -3.21 -7.09 5.53
N TYR A 48 -2.81 -6.90 4.26
CA TYR A 48 -2.45 -8.01 3.39
C TYR A 48 -1.23 -8.79 3.90
N ALA A 49 -0.21 -8.09 4.41
CA ALA A 49 0.96 -8.73 5.02
C ALA A 49 0.60 -9.52 6.29
N LEU A 50 -0.25 -8.96 7.16
CA LEU A 50 -0.71 -9.61 8.39
C LEU A 50 -1.53 -10.89 8.08
N VAL A 51 -2.44 -10.82 7.12
CA VAL A 51 -3.21 -12.01 6.67
C VAL A 51 -2.28 -13.06 6.07
N GLY A 52 -1.31 -12.65 5.26
CA GLY A 52 -0.31 -13.55 4.69
C GLY A 52 0.47 -14.31 5.76
N MET A 53 0.98 -13.61 6.78
CA MET A 53 1.75 -14.23 7.87
C MET A 53 0.92 -15.19 8.73
N ILE A 54 -0.37 -14.91 8.94
CA ILE A 54 -1.26 -15.79 9.71
C ILE A 54 -1.73 -16.99 8.87
N SER A 55 -1.88 -16.81 7.56
CA SER A 55 -2.40 -17.85 6.66
C SER A 55 -1.52 -19.11 6.63
N TYR A 56 -0.19 -18.94 6.69
CA TYR A 56 0.74 -20.06 6.57
C TYR A 56 0.68 -21.02 7.78
N PRO A 57 0.76 -20.55 9.06
CA PRO A 57 0.50 -21.37 10.23
C PRO A 57 -0.91 -21.98 10.26
N ALA A 58 -1.93 -21.22 9.82
CA ALA A 58 -3.30 -21.73 9.77
C ALA A 58 -3.42 -22.93 8.82
N CYS A 59 -2.77 -22.90 7.66
CA CYS A 59 -2.73 -24.03 6.73
C CYS A 59 -2.04 -25.27 7.34
N ILE A 60 -0.94 -25.09 8.07
CA ILE A 60 -0.24 -26.20 8.75
C ILE A 60 -1.16 -26.86 9.79
N MET A 61 -1.82 -26.05 10.63
CA MET A 61 -2.78 -26.52 11.62
C MET A 61 -3.96 -27.28 10.98
N ILE A 62 -4.46 -26.80 9.84
CA ILE A 62 -5.53 -27.48 9.08
C ILE A 62 -5.03 -28.82 8.51
N CYS A 63 -3.82 -28.87 7.94
CA CYS A 63 -3.23 -30.12 7.44
C CYS A 63 -3.09 -31.18 8.54
N GLU A 64 -2.71 -30.75 9.76
CA GLU A 64 -2.63 -31.64 10.92
C GLU A 64 -4.02 -32.16 11.33
N TRP A 65 -5.05 -31.31 11.30
CA TRP A 65 -6.43 -31.71 11.60
C TRP A 65 -6.98 -32.74 10.61
N PHE A 66 -6.64 -32.62 9.32
CA PHE A 66 -7.02 -33.63 8.31
C PHE A 66 -6.13 -34.89 8.32
N GLY A 67 -5.16 -35.00 9.24
CA GLY A 67 -4.30 -36.17 9.37
C GLY A 67 -3.19 -36.27 8.32
N LEU A 68 -2.91 -35.19 7.56
CA LEU A 68 -1.82 -35.11 6.59
C LEU A 68 -0.49 -34.74 7.28
N THR A 69 -0.08 -35.54 8.26
CA THR A 69 1.12 -35.27 9.09
C THR A 69 2.40 -35.15 8.25
N LYS A 70 2.58 -35.98 7.22
CA LYS A 70 3.71 -35.86 6.28
C LYS A 70 3.71 -34.56 5.48
N SER A 71 2.54 -34.05 5.10
CA SER A 71 2.45 -32.79 4.35
C SER A 71 2.71 -31.59 5.26
N ALA A 72 2.23 -31.64 6.51
CA ALA A 72 2.52 -30.62 7.52
C ALA A 72 4.03 -30.54 7.83
N ASP A 73 4.71 -31.68 8.01
CA ASP A 73 6.16 -31.72 8.24
C ASP A 73 6.96 -31.19 7.04
N LEU A 74 6.61 -31.60 5.81
CA LEU A 74 7.26 -31.08 4.61
C LEU A 74 7.06 -29.57 4.47
N LEU A 75 5.84 -29.07 4.72
CA LEU A 75 5.54 -27.65 4.72
C LEU A 75 6.40 -26.93 5.78
N ALA A 76 6.40 -27.40 7.03
CA ALA A 76 7.18 -26.81 8.11
C ALA A 76 8.69 -26.77 7.80
N THR A 77 9.22 -27.80 7.13
CA THR A 77 10.64 -27.89 6.79
C THR A 77 11.07 -26.88 5.73
N ILE A 78 10.20 -26.59 4.75
CA ILE A 78 10.48 -25.60 3.69
C ILE A 78 10.09 -24.17 4.06
N ALA A 79 9.35 -23.98 5.18
CA ALA A 79 8.89 -22.67 5.66
C ALA A 79 9.99 -21.61 5.70
N PRO A 80 11.19 -21.88 6.26
CA PRO A 80 12.22 -20.86 6.39
C PRO A 80 12.71 -20.36 5.02
N THR A 81 12.82 -21.25 4.03
CA THR A 81 13.26 -20.91 2.67
C THR A 81 12.25 -20.00 1.98
N TYR A 82 10.95 -20.28 2.10
CA TYR A 82 9.90 -19.42 1.56
C TYR A 82 9.88 -18.04 2.23
N PHE A 83 10.05 -18.00 3.55
CA PHE A 83 10.08 -16.74 4.30
C PHE A 83 11.26 -15.85 3.87
N ILE A 84 12.46 -16.43 3.76
CA ILE A 84 13.66 -15.71 3.31
C ILE A 84 13.50 -15.21 1.87
N ALA A 85 12.94 -16.03 0.97
CA ALA A 85 12.67 -15.62 -0.41
C ALA A 85 11.68 -14.45 -0.49
N ALA A 86 10.57 -14.52 0.25
CA ALA A 86 9.58 -13.45 0.32
C ALA A 86 10.15 -12.15 0.91
N ALA A 87 10.95 -12.26 1.98
CA ALA A 87 11.64 -11.12 2.58
C ALA A 87 12.64 -10.49 1.62
N GLY A 88 13.34 -11.29 0.80
CA GLY A 88 14.23 -10.81 -0.25
C GLY A 88 13.50 -9.97 -1.31
N VAL A 89 12.36 -10.45 -1.80
CA VAL A 89 11.55 -9.70 -2.78
C VAL A 89 10.99 -8.41 -2.16
N ALA A 90 10.44 -8.48 -0.95
CA ALA A 90 9.92 -7.30 -0.26
C ALA A 90 11.02 -6.26 0.01
N GLY A 91 12.20 -6.71 0.46
CA GLY A 91 13.35 -5.85 0.69
C GLY A 91 13.86 -5.20 -0.59
N ALA A 92 13.92 -5.93 -1.71
CA ALA A 92 14.28 -5.37 -3.00
C ALA A 92 13.29 -4.29 -3.46
N PHE A 93 11.98 -4.54 -3.33
CA PHE A 93 10.94 -3.56 -3.67
C PHE A 93 11.02 -2.30 -2.79
N MET A 94 11.19 -2.45 -1.48
CA MET A 94 11.36 -1.34 -0.55
C MET A 94 12.66 -0.55 -0.82
N GLY A 95 13.74 -1.25 -1.16
CA GLY A 95 15.01 -0.63 -1.53
C GLY A 95 14.92 0.20 -2.81
N VAL A 96 14.27 -0.32 -3.85
CA VAL A 96 14.06 0.39 -5.13
C VAL A 96 13.15 1.61 -4.93
N THR A 97 12.06 1.47 -4.19
CA THR A 97 11.12 2.58 -3.92
C THR A 97 11.76 3.68 -3.06
N ALA A 98 12.57 3.33 -2.07
CA ALA A 98 13.32 4.31 -1.28
C ALA A 98 14.37 5.06 -2.13
N TRP A 99 15.06 4.35 -3.04
CA TRP A 99 16.00 4.99 -3.98
C TRP A 99 15.29 5.95 -4.94
N MET A 100 14.15 5.54 -5.49
CA MET A 100 13.32 6.39 -6.37
C MET A 100 12.77 7.63 -5.66
N SER A 101 12.42 7.52 -4.38
CA SER A 101 11.90 8.66 -3.61
C SER A 101 12.97 9.66 -3.16
N LYS A 102 14.26 9.30 -3.25
CA LYS A 102 15.39 10.17 -2.89
C LYS A 102 15.90 10.98 -4.08
N LYS A 103 15.49 10.63 -5.30
CA LYS A 103 15.77 11.36 -6.54
C LYS A 103 14.63 12.33 -6.84
#